data_AF-A0A6I2HPG0-F1
#
_entry.id   AF-A0A6I2HPG0-F1
#
_cell.length_a   1.000
_cell.length_b   1.000
_cell.length_c   1.000
_cell.angle_alpha   90.00
_cell.angle_beta   90.00
_cell.angle_gamma   90.00
#
_symmetry.space_group_name_H-M   'P 1'
#
loop_
_entity.id
_entity.type
_entity.pdbx_description
1 polymer ?
#
loop_
_entity_poly.entity_id
_entity_poly.type
_entity_poly.pdbx_seq_one_letter_code
_entity_poly.pdbx_strand_id
1 'polypeptide(L)'
;MKATWRYFSLLAVSLLPATATYADALKPAQYGDFDSYVLALSWQTGFCQSMEDKNRKAPDECRLQKDEANKADFLTVHGLWPGLPKSIASRGVDNRRWMRYGCATRPVPNMPEVKASRKCNAAETGLSLEMANKLNNVMPGSGGKSCLERYEYAKHGVCFGFDPDAYFGTMVRLNGEVKQSELGKFLADNYGKTVSRAAFDSAVAKSFGNGSEKAFKLTCNGNPAYLTEMQITIKAEAINAPLKDGSLLSQPHPGNCGQQFVIDKAGQ
;
A
#
# COMPACT_ATOMS: atom_id res chain seq x y z
N MET A 1 -22.10 46.63 59.89
CA MET A 1 -22.40 45.48 59.01
C MET A 1 -21.51 45.58 57.77
N LYS A 2 -20.51 44.72 57.63
CA LYS A 2 -19.61 44.69 56.46
C LYS A 2 -20.01 43.50 55.58
N ALA A 3 -20.48 43.77 54.37
CA ALA A 3 -20.84 42.75 53.39
C ALA A 3 -19.56 42.28 52.67
N THR A 4 -19.23 41.00 52.78
CA THR A 4 -18.17 40.34 52.01
C THR A 4 -18.80 39.60 50.85
N TRP A 5 -18.62 40.11 49.63
CA TRP A 5 -19.07 39.44 48.42
C TRP A 5 -17.99 38.43 47.98
N ARG A 6 -18.31 37.14 48.04
CA ARG A 6 -17.48 36.07 47.49
C ARG A 6 -17.76 35.94 45.99
N TYR A 7 -16.80 36.28 45.15
CA TYR A 7 -16.82 35.97 43.72
C TYR A 7 -16.47 34.49 43.53
N PHE A 8 -17.39 33.69 43.00
CA PHE A 8 -17.12 32.37 42.46
C PHE A 8 -16.83 32.51 40.96
N SER A 9 -15.58 32.34 40.56
CA SER A 9 -15.20 32.23 39.15
C SER A 9 -15.60 30.83 38.65
N LEU A 10 -16.66 30.76 37.83
CA LEU A 10 -17.01 29.57 37.06
C LEU A 10 -16.04 29.44 35.87
N LEU A 11 -15.08 28.53 35.97
CA LEU A 11 -14.26 28.09 34.85
C LEU A 11 -15.13 27.22 33.92
N ALA A 12 -15.61 27.81 32.83
CA ALA A 12 -16.24 27.09 31.74
C ALA A 12 -15.17 26.33 30.95
N VAL A 13 -15.04 25.03 31.18
CA VAL A 13 -14.23 24.12 30.36
C VAL A 13 -14.99 23.88 29.05
N SER A 14 -14.64 24.61 28.01
CA SER A 14 -15.13 24.39 26.65
C SER A 14 -14.49 23.13 26.07
N LEU A 15 -15.23 22.02 26.14
CA LEU A 15 -14.94 20.77 25.41
C LEU A 15 -15.18 21.01 23.92
N LEU A 16 -14.11 21.32 23.18
CA LEU A 16 -14.12 21.28 21.71
C LEU A 16 -14.26 19.82 21.26
N PRO A 17 -15.26 19.47 20.43
CA PRO A 17 -15.35 18.15 19.86
C PRO A 17 -14.14 17.91 18.95
N ALA A 18 -13.37 16.86 19.21
CA ALA A 18 -12.32 16.40 18.31
C ALA A 18 -12.99 15.89 17.02
N THR A 19 -13.08 16.75 16.00
CA THR A 19 -13.37 16.30 14.65
C THR A 19 -12.18 15.48 14.19
N ALA A 20 -12.31 14.15 14.20
CA ALA A 20 -11.37 13.30 13.49
C ALA A 20 -11.42 13.69 12.01
N THR A 21 -10.40 14.41 11.55
CA THR A 21 -10.17 14.69 10.13
C THR A 21 -9.85 13.36 9.46
N TYR A 22 -10.88 12.64 9.03
CA TYR A 22 -10.71 11.52 8.13
C TYR A 22 -10.11 12.08 6.84
N ALA A 23 -9.10 11.39 6.30
CA ALA A 23 -8.61 11.68 4.95
C ALA A 23 -9.79 11.70 3.98
N ASP A 24 -9.75 12.60 3.00
CA ASP A 24 -10.78 12.66 1.98
C ASP A 24 -10.98 11.30 1.31
N ALA A 25 -12.23 10.98 1.00
CA ALA A 25 -12.56 9.71 0.35
C ALA A 25 -11.90 9.64 -1.03
N LEU A 26 -11.19 8.55 -1.30
CA LEU A 26 -10.62 8.25 -2.61
C LEU A 26 -11.76 8.01 -3.60
N LYS A 27 -11.89 8.92 -4.56
CA LYS A 27 -12.93 8.88 -5.60
C LYS A 27 -12.32 9.17 -6.97
N PRO A 28 -12.53 8.31 -7.98
CA PRO A 28 -12.10 8.61 -9.35
C PRO A 28 -13.00 9.69 -9.94
N ALA A 29 -12.40 10.70 -10.57
CA ALA A 29 -13.12 11.69 -11.37
C ALA A 29 -13.56 11.11 -12.74
N GLN A 30 -12.83 10.11 -13.24
CA GLN A 30 -13.11 9.42 -14.49
C GLN A 30 -12.57 7.98 -14.48
N TYR A 31 -13.04 7.14 -15.40
CA TYR A 31 -12.68 5.72 -15.49
C TYR A 31 -12.91 4.95 -14.18
N GLY A 32 -13.89 5.34 -13.37
CA GLY A 32 -14.20 4.73 -12.07
C GLY A 32 -14.90 3.38 -12.14
N ASP A 33 -15.12 2.83 -13.33
CA ASP A 33 -15.90 1.62 -13.59
C ASP A 33 -15.04 0.35 -13.60
N PHE A 34 -14.19 0.20 -12.58
CA PHE A 34 -13.45 -1.02 -12.24
C PHE A 34 -13.99 -1.62 -10.94
N ASP A 35 -13.72 -2.90 -10.70
CA ASP A 35 -14.31 -3.67 -9.60
C ASP A 35 -13.42 -3.76 -8.35
N SER A 36 -12.13 -3.48 -8.50
CA SER A 36 -11.14 -3.75 -7.47
C SER A 36 -9.93 -2.82 -7.54
N TYR A 37 -9.23 -2.71 -6.42
CA TYR A 37 -7.86 -2.22 -6.34
C TYR A 37 -6.95 -3.37 -5.92
N VAL A 38 -5.69 -3.34 -6.35
CA VAL A 38 -4.63 -4.17 -5.80
C VAL A 38 -3.77 -3.29 -4.91
N LEU A 39 -3.82 -3.51 -3.59
CA LEU A 39 -2.83 -2.96 -2.68
C LEU A 39 -1.56 -3.81 -2.77
N ALA A 40 -0.48 -3.23 -3.27
CA ALA A 40 0.82 -3.86 -3.32
C ALA A 40 1.66 -3.38 -2.13
N LEU A 41 2.04 -4.33 -1.28
CA LEU A 41 2.90 -4.10 -0.12
C LEU A 41 4.20 -4.87 -0.30
N SER A 42 5.33 -4.17 -0.24
CA SER A 42 6.65 -4.79 -0.27
C SER A 42 6.99 -5.34 1.11
N TRP A 43 7.56 -6.53 1.16
CA TRP A 43 8.39 -6.92 2.30
C TRP A 43 9.78 -6.34 2.06
N GLN A 44 10.07 -5.20 2.68
CA GLN A 44 11.15 -4.30 2.27
C GLN A 44 12.53 -4.95 2.33
N THR A 45 12.79 -5.79 3.35
CA THR A 45 14.04 -6.55 3.47
C THR A 45 14.20 -7.49 2.28
N GLY A 46 13.18 -8.29 1.97
CA GLY A 46 13.21 -9.20 0.83
C GLY A 46 13.26 -8.47 -0.52
N PHE A 47 12.61 -7.30 -0.65
CA PHE A 47 12.81 -6.44 -1.82
C PHE A 47 14.28 -6.07 -2.00
N CYS A 48 14.94 -5.61 -0.94
CA CYS A 48 16.34 -5.23 -0.96
C CYS A 48 17.27 -6.42 -1.23
N GLN A 49 17.04 -7.57 -0.59
CA GLN A 49 17.73 -8.82 -0.90
C GLN A 49 17.60 -9.18 -2.38
N SER A 50 16.41 -9.04 -2.95
CA SER A 50 16.17 -9.37 -4.35
C SER A 50 16.90 -8.44 -5.34
N MET A 51 17.24 -7.22 -4.91
CA MET A 51 18.04 -6.30 -5.71
C MET A 51 19.49 -6.75 -5.74
N GLU A 52 20.02 -7.19 -4.59
CA GLU A 52 21.36 -7.75 -4.47
C GLU A 52 21.52 -9.05 -5.25
N ASP A 53 20.62 -10.03 -5.05
CA ASP A 53 20.65 -11.31 -5.77
C ASP A 53 20.61 -11.15 -7.29
N LYS A 54 20.00 -10.06 -7.79
CA LYS A 54 19.90 -9.74 -9.22
C LYS A 54 21.04 -8.85 -9.72
N ASN A 55 22.06 -8.61 -8.91
CA ASN A 55 23.17 -7.70 -9.19
C ASN A 55 22.72 -6.31 -9.64
N ARG A 56 21.63 -5.80 -9.04
CA ARG A 56 21.12 -4.45 -9.33
C ARG A 56 21.75 -3.45 -8.38
N LYS A 57 21.94 -2.23 -8.86
CA LYS A 57 22.36 -1.11 -8.00
C LYS A 57 21.32 -0.94 -6.89
N ALA A 58 21.74 -1.14 -5.64
CA ALA A 58 20.91 -0.93 -4.48
C ALA A 58 20.45 0.54 -4.42
N PRO A 59 19.13 0.80 -4.37
CA PRO A 59 18.62 2.14 -4.22
C PRO A 59 18.85 2.63 -2.78
N ASP A 60 18.70 3.94 -2.54
CA ASP A 60 19.02 4.54 -1.25
C ASP A 60 18.15 3.95 -0.12
N GLU A 61 16.89 3.61 -0.39
CA GLU A 61 16.02 2.94 0.57
C GLU A 61 16.51 1.56 1.04
N CYS A 62 17.38 0.90 0.27
CA CYS A 62 18.01 -0.36 0.68
C CYS A 62 19.34 -0.12 1.37
N ARG A 63 20.16 0.80 0.84
CA ARG A 63 21.46 1.18 1.45
C ARG A 63 21.32 1.79 2.84
N LEU A 64 20.22 2.50 3.09
CA LEU A 64 19.93 3.20 4.33
C LEU A 64 18.96 2.44 5.24
N GLN A 65 18.54 1.22 4.84
CA GLN A 65 17.66 0.39 5.65
C GLN A 65 18.33 0.11 7.00
N LYS A 66 17.56 0.31 8.07
CA LYS A 66 17.97 -0.01 9.44
C LYS A 66 17.07 -1.11 9.99
N ASP A 67 17.51 -1.73 11.06
CA ASP A 67 16.64 -2.63 11.80
C ASP A 67 15.51 -1.85 12.48
N GLU A 68 14.29 -2.39 12.43
CA GLU A 68 13.10 -1.77 13.01
C GLU A 68 12.74 -2.44 14.34
N ALA A 69 12.27 -1.65 15.32
CA ALA A 69 11.85 -2.21 16.61
C ALA A 69 10.62 -3.13 16.44
N ASN A 70 9.65 -2.69 15.63
CA ASN A 70 8.52 -3.51 15.22
C ASN A 70 8.80 -4.09 13.83
N LYS A 71 8.98 -5.41 13.74
CA LYS A 71 9.32 -6.09 12.48
C LYS A 71 8.22 -5.99 11.42
N ALA A 72 6.97 -5.71 11.82
CA ALA A 72 5.89 -5.44 10.85
C ALA A 72 6.15 -4.16 10.03
N ASP A 73 6.99 -3.23 10.49
CA ASP A 73 7.29 -1.99 9.77
C ASP A 73 8.15 -2.20 8.51
N PHE A 74 8.73 -3.40 8.33
CA PHE A 74 9.28 -3.82 7.04
C PHE A 74 8.21 -4.10 5.99
N LEU A 75 6.92 -4.14 6.36
CA LEU A 75 5.82 -4.15 5.40
C LEU A 75 5.53 -2.71 4.94
N THR A 76 6.00 -2.38 3.74
CA THR A 76 5.98 -1.04 3.17
C THR A 76 5.03 -0.96 1.98
N VAL A 77 4.51 0.24 1.72
CA VAL A 77 3.67 0.51 0.56
C VAL A 77 4.53 0.48 -0.70
N HIS A 78 4.14 -0.34 -1.67
CA HIS A 78 4.60 -0.21 -3.06
C HIS A 78 3.61 0.65 -3.84
N GLY A 79 2.32 0.31 -3.83
CA GLY A 79 1.30 1.07 -4.57
C GLY A 79 -0.12 0.56 -4.37
N LEU A 80 -1.08 1.25 -4.98
CA LEU A 80 -2.51 0.90 -4.99
C LEU A 80 -3.02 0.98 -6.42
N TRP A 81 -3.28 -0.16 -7.04
CA TRP A 81 -3.49 -0.22 -8.49
C TRP A 81 -4.94 -0.52 -8.81
N PRO A 82 -5.70 0.43 -9.40
CA PRO A 82 -7.03 0.12 -9.91
C PRO A 82 -7.01 -1.02 -10.92
N GLY A 83 -8.02 -1.89 -10.85
CA GLY A 83 -8.31 -2.90 -11.86
C GLY A 83 -8.61 -2.25 -13.22
N LEU A 84 -8.69 -3.08 -14.26
CA LEU A 84 -9.00 -2.59 -15.61
C LEU A 84 -10.42 -2.00 -15.65
N PRO A 85 -10.58 -0.69 -15.93
CA PRO A 85 -11.91 -0.08 -16.06
C PRO A 85 -12.65 -0.64 -17.27
N LYS A 86 -13.95 -0.91 -17.13
CA LYS A 86 -14.79 -1.47 -18.21
C LYS A 86 -14.82 -0.55 -19.44
N SER A 87 -14.83 0.76 -19.23
CA SER A 87 -14.77 1.80 -20.26
C SER A 87 -13.46 1.83 -21.03
N ILE A 88 -12.36 1.35 -20.42
CA ILE A 88 -11.07 1.17 -21.08
C ILE A 88 -11.01 -0.19 -21.77
N ALA A 89 -11.53 -1.24 -21.13
CA ALA A 89 -11.63 -2.58 -21.70
C ALA A 89 -12.43 -2.61 -23.01
N SER A 90 -13.53 -1.87 -23.07
CA SER A 90 -14.38 -1.73 -24.27
C SER A 90 -13.65 -1.11 -25.47
N ARG A 91 -12.45 -0.54 -25.26
CA ARG A 91 -11.57 0.01 -26.29
C ARG A 91 -10.47 -0.96 -26.73
N GLY A 92 -10.58 -2.24 -26.37
CA GLY A 92 -9.66 -3.30 -26.80
C GLY A 92 -8.39 -3.42 -25.94
N VAL A 93 -8.44 -2.91 -24.71
CA VAL A 93 -7.37 -3.09 -23.72
C VAL A 93 -7.68 -4.34 -22.90
N ASP A 94 -6.74 -5.28 -22.83
CA ASP A 94 -6.84 -6.45 -21.96
C ASP A 94 -6.10 -6.24 -20.63
N ASN A 95 -6.29 -7.17 -19.69
CA ASN A 95 -5.64 -7.11 -18.37
C ASN A 95 -4.11 -7.11 -18.47
N ARG A 96 -3.52 -7.84 -19.44
CA ARG A 96 -2.07 -7.89 -19.61
C ARG A 96 -1.51 -6.53 -19.98
N ARG A 97 -2.17 -5.83 -20.91
CA ARG A 97 -1.78 -4.49 -21.34
C ARG A 97 -2.03 -3.48 -20.22
N TRP A 98 -3.15 -3.58 -19.50
CA TRP A 98 -3.44 -2.74 -18.34
C TRP A 98 -2.38 -2.89 -17.24
N MET A 99 -2.02 -4.10 -16.85
CA MET A 99 -0.96 -4.34 -15.85
C MET A 99 0.39 -3.78 -16.28
N ARG A 100 0.69 -3.85 -17.59
CA ARG A 100 1.96 -3.35 -18.14
C ARG A 100 2.03 -1.82 -18.17
N TYR A 101 0.97 -1.15 -18.64
CA TYR A 101 1.02 0.27 -18.97
C TYR A 101 0.15 1.17 -18.08
N GLY A 102 -0.84 0.62 -17.38
CA GLY A 102 -1.78 1.39 -16.56
C GLY A 102 -2.38 2.58 -17.34
N CYS A 103 -2.29 3.76 -16.75
CA CYS A 103 -2.73 5.03 -17.36
C CYS A 103 -2.08 5.34 -18.72
N ALA A 104 -0.92 4.77 -19.05
CA ALA A 104 -0.26 4.94 -20.34
C ALA A 104 -0.75 3.97 -21.42
N THR A 105 -1.71 3.09 -21.12
CA THR A 105 -2.24 2.14 -22.10
C THR A 105 -2.93 2.87 -23.26
N ARG A 106 -2.94 2.22 -24.43
CA ARG A 106 -3.55 2.75 -25.66
C ARG A 106 -4.74 1.89 -26.10
N PRO A 107 -5.78 2.49 -26.71
CA PRO A 107 -5.84 3.88 -27.18
C PRO A 107 -6.20 4.91 -26.09
N VAL A 108 -6.75 4.47 -24.96
CA VAL A 108 -7.11 5.29 -23.80
C VAL A 108 -6.61 4.60 -22.53
N PRO A 109 -6.18 5.32 -21.48
CA PRO A 109 -6.19 6.78 -21.35
C PRO A 109 -5.05 7.49 -22.09
N ASN A 110 -4.01 6.76 -22.52
CA ASN A 110 -2.85 7.27 -23.25
C ASN A 110 -2.13 8.45 -22.56
N MET A 111 -2.04 8.40 -21.22
CA MET A 111 -1.19 9.32 -20.46
C MET A 111 0.30 9.07 -20.78
N PRO A 112 1.20 10.03 -20.49
CA PRO A 112 2.63 9.82 -20.68
C PRO A 112 3.14 8.57 -19.95
N GLU A 113 3.85 7.69 -20.67
CA GLU A 113 4.45 6.49 -20.07
C GLU A 113 5.62 6.88 -19.17
N VAL A 114 5.60 6.38 -17.93
CA VAL A 114 6.72 6.48 -16.99
C VAL A 114 7.52 5.17 -16.98
N LYS A 115 8.86 5.27 -16.97
CA LYS A 115 9.76 4.11 -16.90
C LYS A 115 10.32 3.95 -15.49
N ALA A 116 10.37 2.72 -14.99
CA ALA A 116 10.91 2.41 -13.67
C ALA A 116 12.40 2.79 -13.49
N SER A 117 13.16 2.91 -14.58
CA SER A 117 14.55 3.40 -14.56
C SER A 117 14.68 4.92 -14.45
N ARG A 118 13.58 5.66 -14.63
CA ARG A 118 13.52 7.13 -14.64
C ARG A 118 12.25 7.63 -13.96
N LYS A 119 12.01 7.17 -12.73
CA LYS A 119 10.79 7.47 -11.95
C LYS A 119 10.61 8.98 -11.75
N CYS A 120 11.69 9.70 -11.42
CA CYS A 120 11.66 11.15 -11.21
C CYS A 120 11.34 11.98 -12.47
N ASN A 121 11.29 11.37 -13.66
CA ASN A 121 10.84 12.07 -14.87
C ASN A 121 9.31 12.20 -14.94
N ALA A 122 8.56 11.45 -14.12
CA ALA A 122 7.14 11.70 -13.96
C ALA A 122 6.92 13.05 -13.27
N ALA A 123 5.76 13.66 -13.58
CA ALA A 123 5.33 14.91 -12.96
C ALA A 123 5.28 14.76 -11.43
N GLU A 124 5.50 15.87 -10.73
CA GLU A 124 5.23 15.91 -9.30
C GLU A 124 3.74 15.63 -9.06
N THR A 125 3.44 14.91 -7.98
CA THR A 125 2.06 14.46 -7.72
C THR A 125 1.16 15.60 -7.24
N GLY A 126 1.74 16.66 -6.65
CA GLY A 126 1.00 17.70 -5.95
C GLY A 126 0.61 17.33 -4.51
N LEU A 127 1.19 16.24 -3.97
CA LEU A 127 1.01 15.79 -2.59
C LEU A 127 1.37 16.89 -1.58
N SER A 128 0.52 17.09 -0.57
CA SER A 128 0.83 18.03 0.51
C SER A 128 2.08 17.59 1.30
N LEU A 129 2.78 18.56 1.91
CA LEU A 129 3.96 18.26 2.73
C LEU A 129 3.62 17.35 3.91
N GLU A 130 2.43 17.51 4.51
CA GLU A 130 1.95 16.63 5.57
C GLU A 130 1.79 15.19 5.05
N MET A 131 1.15 15.02 3.90
CA MET A 131 0.92 13.70 3.35
C MET A 131 2.22 13.05 2.86
N ALA A 132 3.14 13.84 2.29
CA ALA A 132 4.47 13.39 1.91
C ALA A 132 5.25 12.85 3.12
N ASN A 133 5.19 13.53 4.27
CA ASN A 133 5.85 13.06 5.49
C ASN A 133 5.29 11.72 5.98
N LYS A 134 3.97 11.56 6.00
CA LYS A 134 3.36 10.27 6.39
C LYS A 134 3.68 9.17 5.39
N LEU A 135 3.68 9.47 4.09
CA LEU A 135 4.01 8.50 3.03
C LEU A 135 5.46 8.03 3.15
N ASN A 136 6.42 8.94 3.39
CA ASN A 136 7.84 8.59 3.54
C ASN A 136 8.10 7.58 4.68
N ASN A 137 7.27 7.57 5.72
CA ASN A 137 7.39 6.61 6.83
C ASN A 137 6.98 5.17 6.46
N VAL A 138 6.22 4.99 5.37
CA VAL A 138 5.73 3.67 4.97
C VAL A 138 6.05 3.31 3.52
N MET A 139 6.58 4.25 2.74
CA MET A 139 7.07 4.05 1.37
C MET A 139 8.50 4.60 1.28
N PRO A 140 9.52 3.81 1.65
CA PRO A 140 10.91 4.28 1.69
C PRO A 140 11.45 4.85 0.37
N GLY A 141 10.89 4.42 -0.77
CA GLY A 141 11.26 4.94 -2.10
C GLY A 141 10.56 6.25 -2.49
N SER A 142 9.73 6.83 -1.63
CA SER A 142 9.02 8.10 -1.88
C SER A 142 9.98 9.29 -1.80
N GLY A 143 9.86 10.22 -2.76
CA GLY A 143 10.65 11.43 -2.83
C GLY A 143 12.15 11.19 -3.08
N GLY A 144 12.97 12.12 -2.62
CA GLY A 144 14.43 12.06 -2.78
C GLY A 144 14.85 11.89 -4.25
N LYS A 145 15.72 10.91 -4.50
CA LYS A 145 16.15 10.50 -5.85
C LYS A 145 15.45 9.24 -6.35
N SER A 146 14.56 8.66 -5.54
CA SER A 146 13.85 7.42 -5.86
C SER A 146 12.50 7.71 -6.53
N CYS A 147 11.76 8.74 -6.09
CA CYS A 147 10.52 9.23 -6.69
C CYS A 147 9.49 8.13 -7.01
N LEU A 148 9.38 7.11 -6.15
CA LEU A 148 8.46 5.99 -6.35
C LEU A 148 7.02 6.46 -6.43
N GLU A 149 6.62 7.41 -5.59
CA GLU A 149 5.30 8.03 -5.57
C GLU A 149 4.94 8.67 -6.92
N ARG A 150 5.91 9.31 -7.61
CA ARG A 150 5.66 9.91 -8.94
C ARG A 150 5.39 8.82 -9.98
N TYR A 151 6.17 7.74 -9.94
CA TYR A 151 5.98 6.59 -10.83
C TYR A 151 4.61 5.94 -10.61
N GLU A 152 4.29 5.65 -9.35
CA GLU A 152 3.03 5.00 -8.98
C GLU A 152 1.83 5.86 -9.34
N TYR A 153 1.88 7.16 -9.07
CA TYR A 153 0.79 8.07 -9.42
C TYR A 153 0.64 8.21 -10.94
N ALA A 154 1.72 8.40 -11.69
CA ALA A 154 1.66 8.54 -13.14
C ALA A 154 1.13 7.28 -13.84
N LYS A 155 1.42 6.09 -13.29
CA LYS A 155 0.98 4.82 -13.88
C LYS A 155 -0.41 4.38 -13.39
N HIS A 156 -0.79 4.69 -12.16
CA HIS A 156 -1.95 4.07 -11.50
C HIS A 156 -2.99 5.06 -10.96
N GLY A 157 -2.67 6.35 -10.84
CA GLY A 157 -3.59 7.35 -10.27
C GLY A 157 -4.01 8.47 -11.22
N VAL A 158 -3.07 9.00 -12.01
CA VAL A 158 -3.26 10.26 -12.75
C VAL A 158 -4.42 10.21 -13.75
N CYS A 159 -4.63 9.08 -14.43
CA CYS A 159 -5.71 8.95 -15.40
C CYS A 159 -7.10 8.88 -14.75
N PHE A 160 -7.20 8.50 -13.48
CA PHE A 160 -8.46 8.50 -12.74
C PHE A 160 -8.82 9.88 -12.19
N GLY A 161 -7.88 10.82 -12.21
CA GLY A 161 -8.04 12.13 -11.58
C GLY A 161 -8.21 12.02 -10.07
N PHE A 162 -7.52 11.07 -9.42
CA PHE A 162 -7.56 10.98 -7.96
C PHE A 162 -6.96 12.23 -7.33
N ASP A 163 -7.48 12.62 -6.17
CA ASP A 163 -6.75 13.54 -5.31
C ASP A 163 -5.49 12.82 -4.76
N PRO A 164 -4.28 13.41 -4.91
CA PRO A 164 -3.04 12.79 -4.44
C PRO A 164 -3.06 12.50 -2.93
N ASP A 165 -3.59 13.42 -2.11
CA ASP A 165 -3.62 13.27 -0.66
C ASP A 165 -4.56 12.11 -0.26
N ALA A 166 -5.73 12.01 -0.86
CA ALA A 166 -6.66 10.89 -0.68
C ALA A 166 -6.07 9.55 -1.16
N TYR A 167 -5.38 9.54 -2.30
CA TYR A 167 -4.80 8.34 -2.90
C TYR A 167 -3.67 7.76 -2.05
N PHE A 168 -2.68 8.57 -1.69
CA PHE A 168 -1.59 8.13 -0.84
C PHE A 168 -2.02 7.95 0.62
N GLY A 169 -2.94 8.77 1.12
CA GLY A 169 -3.53 8.61 2.45
C GLY A 169 -4.26 7.28 2.61
N THR A 170 -4.96 6.83 1.56
CA THR A 170 -5.57 5.50 1.50
C THR A 170 -4.52 4.40 1.59
N MET A 171 -3.40 4.51 0.87
CA MET A 171 -2.31 3.53 0.98
C MET A 171 -1.72 3.46 2.40
N VAL A 172 -1.45 4.62 3.01
CA VAL A 172 -0.91 4.71 4.36
C VAL A 172 -1.86 4.04 5.36
N ARG A 173 -3.16 4.34 5.26
CA ARG A 173 -4.18 3.74 6.11
C ARG A 173 -4.25 2.22 5.93
N LEU A 174 -4.39 1.73 4.71
CA LEU A 174 -4.53 0.30 4.44
C LEU A 174 -3.27 -0.49 4.87
N ASN A 175 -2.08 0.08 4.68
CA ASN A 175 -0.85 -0.52 5.20
C ASN A 175 -0.87 -0.58 6.74
N GLY A 176 -1.32 0.49 7.40
CA GLY A 176 -1.51 0.51 8.85
C GLY A 176 -2.46 -0.59 9.33
N GLU A 177 -3.61 -0.73 8.68
CA GLU A 177 -4.61 -1.77 9.00
C GLU A 177 -4.03 -3.19 8.83
N VAL A 178 -3.29 -3.44 7.75
CA VAL A 178 -2.64 -4.76 7.54
C VAL A 178 -1.56 -5.01 8.59
N LYS A 179 -0.71 -4.03 8.89
CA LYS A 179 0.35 -4.17 9.91
C LYS A 179 -0.20 -4.41 11.32
N GLN A 180 -1.36 -3.85 11.64
CA GLN A 180 -2.00 -3.98 12.96
C GLN A 180 -2.84 -5.27 13.10
N SER A 181 -3.08 -5.98 12.00
CA SER A 181 -3.85 -7.23 12.00
C SER A 181 -3.05 -8.44 12.50
N GLU A 182 -3.72 -9.59 12.67
CA GLU A 182 -3.07 -10.87 12.97
C GLU A 182 -2.06 -11.28 11.88
N LEU A 183 -2.26 -10.85 10.63
CA LEU A 183 -1.29 -11.04 9.55
C LEU A 183 -0.01 -10.23 9.79
N GLY A 184 -0.14 -8.96 10.16
CA GLY A 184 1.03 -8.12 10.47
C GLY A 184 1.82 -8.67 11.64
N LYS A 185 1.13 -9.12 12.70
CA LYS A 185 1.72 -9.84 13.83
C LYS A 185 2.42 -11.12 13.38
N PHE A 186 1.79 -11.93 12.53
CA PHE A 186 2.38 -13.16 12.01
C PHE A 186 3.71 -12.90 11.28
N LEU A 187 3.78 -11.86 10.45
CA LEU A 187 5.02 -11.49 9.76
C LEU A 187 6.11 -11.08 10.77
N ALA A 188 5.75 -10.28 11.77
CA ALA A 188 6.69 -9.84 12.78
C ALA A 188 7.23 -10.98 13.65
N ASP A 189 6.35 -11.86 14.13
CA ASP A 189 6.70 -13.01 14.99
C ASP A 189 7.54 -14.06 14.25
N ASN A 190 7.46 -14.08 12.92
CA ASN A 190 8.19 -14.98 12.04
C ASN A 190 9.35 -14.33 11.28
N TYR A 191 9.76 -13.11 11.66
CA TYR A 191 10.91 -12.42 11.08
C TYR A 191 12.17 -13.31 11.05
N GLY A 192 12.73 -13.50 9.86
CA GLY A 192 13.90 -14.35 9.59
C GLY A 192 13.63 -15.86 9.56
N LYS A 193 12.38 -16.30 9.74
CA LYS A 193 12.01 -17.73 9.80
C LYS A 193 11.36 -18.21 8.51
N THR A 194 11.47 -19.51 8.25
CA THR A 194 10.65 -20.20 7.24
C THR A 194 9.25 -20.42 7.78
N VAL A 195 8.24 -20.06 6.98
CA VAL A 195 6.81 -20.28 7.27
C VAL A 195 6.16 -21.11 6.17
N SER A 196 5.02 -21.73 6.48
CA SER A 196 4.19 -22.38 5.47
C SER A 196 3.12 -21.43 4.92
N ARG A 197 2.72 -21.65 3.67
CA ARG A 197 1.59 -20.95 3.05
C ARG A 197 0.30 -21.14 3.85
N ALA A 198 0.05 -22.33 4.38
CA ALA A 198 -1.12 -22.61 5.21
C ALA A 198 -1.14 -21.80 6.52
N ALA A 199 0.01 -21.61 7.17
CA ALA A 199 0.10 -20.79 8.39
C ALA A 199 -0.15 -19.30 8.08
N PHE A 200 0.40 -18.81 6.96
CA PHE A 200 0.12 -17.47 6.45
C PHE A 200 -1.38 -17.28 6.16
N ASP A 201 -1.99 -18.21 5.41
CA ASP A 201 -3.41 -18.16 5.06
C ASP A 201 -4.31 -18.19 6.31
N SER A 202 -3.90 -18.92 7.36
CA SER A 202 -4.60 -18.89 8.65
C SER A 202 -4.56 -17.51 9.32
N ALA A 203 -3.42 -16.80 9.26
CA ALA A 203 -3.29 -15.44 9.79
C ALA A 203 -4.12 -14.43 8.98
N VAL A 204 -4.20 -14.61 7.66
CA VAL A 204 -5.08 -13.84 6.78
C VAL A 204 -6.54 -14.05 7.16
N ALA A 205 -6.99 -15.31 7.28
CA ALA A 205 -8.37 -15.63 7.62
C ALA A 205 -8.79 -15.06 9.00
N LYS A 206 -7.88 -15.09 9.99
CA LYS A 206 -8.12 -14.45 11.30
C LYS A 206 -8.25 -12.94 11.22
N SER A 207 -7.58 -12.31 10.25
CA SER A 207 -7.57 -10.85 10.09
C SER A 207 -8.79 -10.34 9.31
N PHE A 208 -9.17 -11.04 8.25
CA PHE A 208 -10.09 -10.52 7.24
C PHE A 208 -11.24 -11.47 6.87
N GLY A 209 -11.46 -12.52 7.66
CA GLY A 209 -12.53 -13.50 7.46
C GLY A 209 -12.12 -14.70 6.60
N ASN A 210 -12.84 -15.81 6.72
CA ASN A 210 -12.55 -17.03 5.97
C ASN A 210 -12.73 -16.82 4.46
N GLY A 211 -11.81 -17.36 3.65
CA GLY A 211 -11.83 -17.18 2.19
C GLY A 211 -11.04 -15.96 1.71
N SER A 212 -10.67 -15.06 2.62
CA SER A 212 -9.88 -13.86 2.29
C SER A 212 -8.47 -14.19 1.81
N GLU A 213 -7.92 -15.35 2.16
CA GLU A 213 -6.61 -15.84 1.71
C GLU A 213 -6.49 -15.93 0.18
N LYS A 214 -7.62 -16.09 -0.53
CA LYS A 214 -7.68 -16.10 -2.00
C LYS A 214 -7.53 -14.71 -2.63
N ALA A 215 -7.63 -13.65 -1.84
CA ALA A 215 -7.36 -12.28 -2.29
C ALA A 215 -5.86 -11.95 -2.31
N PHE A 216 -5.02 -12.83 -1.75
CA PHE A 216 -3.58 -12.60 -1.58
C PHE A 216 -2.78 -13.34 -2.65
N LYS A 217 -1.93 -12.57 -3.33
CA LYS A 217 -0.87 -13.08 -4.20
C LYS A 217 0.47 -12.75 -3.57
N LEU A 218 1.30 -13.77 -3.35
CA LEU A 218 2.61 -13.62 -2.72
C LEU A 218 3.73 -13.75 -3.76
N THR A 219 4.58 -12.75 -3.84
CA THR A 219 5.78 -12.79 -4.68
C THR A 219 6.98 -13.09 -3.80
N CYS A 220 7.74 -14.12 -4.19
CA CYS A 220 9.01 -14.49 -3.58
C CYS A 220 10.14 -14.49 -4.62
N ASN A 221 11.38 -14.40 -4.11
CA ASN A 221 12.61 -14.54 -4.88
C ASN A 221 13.55 -15.55 -4.21
N GLY A 222 14.62 -15.94 -4.90
CA GLY A 222 15.66 -16.82 -4.34
C GLY A 222 15.28 -18.29 -4.24
N ASN A 223 16.25 -19.10 -3.82
CA ASN A 223 16.09 -20.50 -3.46
C ASN A 223 17.04 -20.82 -2.29
N PRO A 224 16.55 -21.01 -1.04
CA PRO A 224 15.14 -21.08 -0.65
C PRO A 224 14.38 -19.76 -0.92
N ALA A 225 13.09 -19.88 -1.24
CA ALA A 225 12.25 -18.74 -1.57
C ALA A 225 12.04 -17.83 -0.35
N TYR A 226 12.14 -16.52 -0.52
CA TYR A 226 11.86 -15.51 0.50
C TYR A 226 10.87 -14.46 -0.01
N LEU A 227 10.00 -13.97 0.88
CA LEU A 227 8.93 -13.02 0.56
C LEU A 227 9.52 -11.67 0.11
N THR A 228 8.98 -11.10 -0.97
CA THR A 228 9.35 -9.75 -1.43
C THR A 228 8.15 -8.82 -1.58
N GLU A 229 6.96 -9.36 -1.87
CA GLU A 229 5.75 -8.55 -2.05
C GLU A 229 4.48 -9.36 -1.74
N MET A 230 3.49 -8.68 -1.15
CA MET A 230 2.11 -9.14 -1.03
C MET A 230 1.20 -8.23 -1.85
N GLN A 231 0.41 -8.80 -2.75
CA GLN A 231 -0.64 -8.10 -3.47
C GLN A 231 -1.99 -8.54 -2.90
N ILE A 232 -2.81 -7.57 -2.45
CA ILE A 232 -4.10 -7.78 -1.83
C ILE A 232 -5.18 -7.17 -2.73
N THR A 233 -6.09 -8.00 -3.26
CA THR A 233 -7.20 -7.50 -4.08
C THR A 233 -8.36 -7.06 -3.19
N ILE A 234 -8.66 -5.77 -3.21
CA ILE A 234 -9.70 -5.10 -2.40
C ILE A 234 -10.84 -4.69 -3.34
N LYS A 235 -12.10 -4.87 -2.93
CA LYS A 235 -13.25 -4.40 -3.72
C LYS A 235 -13.22 -2.88 -3.84
N ALA A 236 -13.48 -2.34 -5.02
CA ALA A 236 -13.47 -0.89 -5.25
C ALA A 236 -14.46 -0.15 -4.35
N GLU A 237 -15.65 -0.71 -4.13
CA GLU A 237 -16.68 -0.15 -3.24
C GLU A 237 -16.27 -0.12 -1.76
N ALA A 238 -15.32 -0.96 -1.34
CA ALA A 238 -14.86 -1.06 0.05
C ALA A 238 -13.64 -0.18 0.34
N ILE A 239 -13.05 0.48 -0.68
CA ILE A 239 -11.74 1.11 -0.56
C ILE A 239 -11.67 2.20 0.51
N ASN A 240 -12.77 2.90 0.75
CA ASN A 240 -12.86 4.03 1.69
C ASN A 240 -13.28 3.62 3.12
N ALA A 241 -13.57 2.35 3.35
CA ALA A 241 -13.89 1.82 4.67
C ALA A 241 -12.68 1.07 5.26
N PRO A 242 -12.65 0.84 6.59
CA PRO A 242 -11.72 -0.11 7.19
C PRO A 242 -11.86 -1.50 6.57
N LEU A 243 -10.75 -2.20 6.38
CA LEU A 243 -10.73 -3.60 5.97
C LEU A 243 -11.43 -4.47 7.00
N LYS A 244 -12.30 -5.35 6.51
CA LYS A 244 -13.08 -6.29 7.30
C LYS A 244 -13.46 -7.48 6.43
N ASP A 245 -14.16 -8.45 7.03
CA ASP A 245 -14.78 -9.52 6.26
C ASP A 245 -15.69 -8.95 5.16
N GLY A 246 -15.53 -9.51 3.95
CA GLY A 246 -16.21 -9.06 2.75
C GLY A 246 -15.58 -7.85 2.03
N SER A 247 -14.53 -7.19 2.56
CA SER A 247 -13.84 -6.09 1.87
C SER A 247 -12.95 -6.56 0.72
N LEU A 248 -12.49 -7.80 0.77
CA LEU A 248 -11.52 -8.37 -0.17
C LEU A 248 -12.21 -9.16 -1.30
N LEU A 249 -11.54 -9.24 -2.45
CA LEU A 249 -12.03 -9.95 -3.63
C LEU A 249 -11.08 -11.10 -3.97
N SER A 250 -11.60 -12.31 -4.16
CA SER A 250 -10.79 -13.46 -4.56
C SER A 250 -10.17 -13.26 -5.94
N GLN A 251 -8.94 -13.74 -6.11
CA GLN A 251 -8.22 -13.70 -7.39
C GLN A 251 -7.52 -15.06 -7.65
N PRO A 252 -7.28 -15.43 -8.92
CA PRO A 252 -6.89 -16.81 -9.26
C PRO A 252 -5.40 -17.14 -9.11
N HIS A 253 -4.55 -16.15 -8.83
CA HIS A 253 -3.09 -16.28 -8.83
C HIS A 253 -2.51 -16.23 -7.40
N PRO A 254 -2.22 -17.36 -6.74
CA PRO A 254 -1.68 -17.36 -5.38
C PRO A 254 -0.25 -16.79 -5.29
N GLY A 255 0.44 -16.62 -6.42
CA GLY A 255 1.82 -16.15 -6.50
C GLY A 255 2.83 -17.28 -6.74
N ASN A 256 4.11 -17.02 -6.46
CA ASN A 256 5.21 -17.94 -6.75
C ASN A 256 5.99 -18.42 -5.51
N CYS A 257 5.53 -18.10 -4.30
CA CYS A 257 6.21 -18.47 -3.06
C CYS A 257 6.18 -19.98 -2.72
N GLY A 258 5.37 -20.78 -3.41
CA GLY A 258 5.23 -22.20 -3.11
C GLY A 258 4.57 -22.47 -1.76
N GLN A 259 4.84 -23.65 -1.19
CA GLN A 259 4.24 -24.10 0.08
C GLN A 259 4.97 -23.61 1.33
N GLN A 260 6.24 -23.21 1.18
CA GLN A 260 7.07 -22.67 2.26
C GLN A 260 7.98 -21.57 1.71
N PHE A 261 8.18 -20.54 2.51
CA PHE A 261 9.03 -19.40 2.16
C PHE A 261 9.55 -18.72 3.43
N VAL A 262 10.65 -17.98 3.29
CA VAL A 262 11.27 -17.22 4.37
C VAL A 262 10.65 -15.83 4.47
N ILE A 263 10.37 -15.38 5.69
CA ILE A 263 10.13 -13.96 5.97
C ILE A 263 11.50 -13.30 6.11
N ASP A 264 12.01 -12.70 5.03
CA ASP A 264 13.40 -12.22 4.95
C ASP A 264 13.77 -11.22 6.05
N LYS A 265 15.03 -11.23 6.49
CA LYS A 265 15.55 -10.31 7.51
C LYS A 265 16.49 -9.29 6.89
N ALA A 266 16.57 -8.10 7.48
CA ALA A 266 17.50 -7.05 7.06
C ALA A 266 18.96 -7.50 7.16
N GLY A 267 19.79 -7.06 6.20
CA GLY A 267 21.24 -7.11 6.25
C GLY A 267 21.88 -8.49 6.08
N GLN A 268 21.46 -9.26 5.07
CA GLN A 268 22.33 -10.35 4.57
C GLN A 268 23.43 -9.79 3.68
#